data_AF-A0A430RRB2-F1
#
_entry.id   AF-A0A430RRB2-F1
#
_cell.length_a   1.000
_cell.length_b   1.000
_cell.length_c   1.000
_cell.angle_alpha   90.00
_cell.angle_beta   90.00
_cell.angle_gamma   90.00
#
_symmetry.space_group_name_H-M   'P 1'
#
loop_
_entity.id
_entity.type
_entity.pdbx_description
1 polymer ?
#
loop_
_entity_poly.entity_id
_entity_poly.type
_entity_poly.pdbx_seq_one_letter_code
_entity_poly.pdbx_strand_id
1 'polypeptide(L)'
;MRRKGIALVTTLAVTLIIATLVFGAFFTTQLEIWTTRNDTTANQAFAVAQAGIQKYKTLAFQTFRYYLENADRYGSELARYAQCGNMLTIGLDLNRDGRIDGTNDLANGGSRTEQVTFPDGTRGTYTVAFSVSGSYVTLRSVGEYAGAKSTVTAVVRVSSKGLFSNAIATGLGSGVMNGNMEVWGSVYVNASNPSDFVIGSSGDFKGDFKMHNYYTRDQLADIFGNRWTADQIAQFLKLQAMEQRDMCATLSVTGGKVKIWGNSQIGDNALPSGHSSSDGWNPKVDGIYVGSGTTGSKCNDVRSAPDVCVGGGANYYATNGIGAFAYQNPPPIPSLDHTPCKADPSKTWRQCLQSEASTNGVVLVKGQSLPPGCTLDVNNQGTVVFGQTNMSCLVGGKGFTYTYDSVTKKGQLTVYGTVNFRGYDLEFKEDVVVRYTNKATLLVESQGSSGGNVTLDGDLLPERSFPDQDVLGIVVEKNLTTTGDTQNVSGAPQKQVVMGLFYAGGRAIIQQNSTVFGTIIAKEVCTSSNCTAGSGNVNIVQVPGLEFNLPPGFNQIPNATSAFFGQLTYERR
;
A
#
# COMPACT_ATOMS: atom_id res chain seq x y z
N MET A 1 31.70 33.49 -28.26
CA MET A 1 30.53 33.31 -27.35
C MET A 1 29.24 33.22 -28.18
N ARG A 2 28.20 32.52 -27.69
CA ARG A 2 26.80 32.44 -28.20
C ARG A 2 26.37 31.35 -29.22
N ARG A 3 26.92 30.12 -29.19
CA ARG A 3 26.22 28.95 -29.81
C ARG A 3 25.48 28.06 -28.80
N LYS A 4 25.97 27.95 -27.55
CA LYS A 4 25.31 27.15 -26.49
C LYS A 4 24.05 27.82 -25.89
N GLY A 5 23.99 29.15 -25.88
CA GLY A 5 22.83 29.89 -25.37
C GLY A 5 21.61 29.86 -26.30
N ILE A 6 21.82 29.81 -27.62
CA ILE A 6 20.72 29.74 -28.60
C ILE A 6 20.08 28.35 -28.54
N ALA A 7 20.86 27.28 -28.51
CA ALA A 7 20.34 25.92 -28.40
C ALA A 7 19.47 25.72 -27.15
N LEU A 8 19.89 26.23 -25.99
CA LEU A 8 19.12 26.13 -24.75
C LEU A 8 17.77 26.87 -24.84
N VAL A 9 17.78 28.09 -25.39
CA VAL A 9 16.57 28.90 -25.58
C VAL A 9 15.62 28.27 -26.60
N THR A 10 16.16 27.71 -27.70
CA THR A 10 15.36 27.02 -28.71
C THR A 10 14.73 25.75 -28.14
N THR A 11 15.47 24.94 -27.37
CA THR A 11 14.90 23.76 -26.73
C THR A 11 13.83 24.15 -25.71
N LEU A 12 14.05 25.18 -24.89
CA LEU A 12 13.05 25.64 -23.92
C LEU A 12 11.78 26.15 -24.61
N ALA A 13 11.92 26.92 -25.69
CA ALA A 13 10.80 27.44 -26.48
C ALA A 13 10.03 26.31 -27.17
N VAL A 14 10.72 25.32 -27.74
CA VAL A 14 10.09 24.15 -28.35
C VAL A 14 9.38 23.30 -27.30
N THR A 15 10.00 23.05 -26.14
CA THR A 15 9.34 22.34 -25.03
C THR A 15 8.12 23.11 -24.53
N LEU A 16 8.17 24.44 -24.46
CA LEU A 16 7.05 25.27 -24.05
C LEU A 16 5.93 25.25 -25.09
N ILE A 17 6.24 25.32 -26.39
CA ILE A 17 5.25 25.21 -27.48
C ILE A 17 4.62 23.81 -27.51
N ILE A 18 5.42 22.74 -27.38
CA ILE A 18 4.93 21.37 -27.29
C ILE A 18 4.08 21.20 -26.03
N ALA A 19 4.53 21.69 -24.88
CA ALA A 19 3.76 21.66 -23.65
C ALA A 19 2.44 22.42 -23.79
N THR A 20 2.42 23.57 -24.48
CA THR A 20 1.22 24.38 -24.71
C THR A 20 0.28 23.72 -25.73
N LEU A 21 0.80 23.08 -26.77
CA LEU A 21 0.01 22.32 -27.75
C LEU A 21 -0.57 21.05 -27.13
N VAL A 22 0.22 20.32 -26.34
CA VAL A 22 -0.23 19.13 -25.61
C VAL A 22 -1.25 19.53 -24.53
N PHE A 23 -1.00 20.61 -23.77
CA PHE A 23 -2.00 21.17 -22.85
C PHE A 23 -3.26 21.59 -23.60
N GLY A 24 -3.15 22.34 -24.69
CA GLY A 24 -4.27 22.85 -25.48
C GLY A 24 -5.11 21.73 -26.11
N ALA A 25 -4.46 20.70 -26.68
CA ALA A 25 -5.11 19.51 -27.20
C ALA A 25 -5.77 18.68 -26.08
N PHE A 26 -5.15 18.57 -24.91
CA PHE A 26 -5.71 17.89 -23.75
C PHE A 26 -6.94 18.63 -23.18
N PHE A 27 -6.95 19.96 -23.17
CA PHE A 27 -8.11 20.74 -22.73
C PHE A 27 -9.26 20.73 -23.76
N THR A 28 -8.96 20.85 -25.05
CA THR A 28 -10.00 20.80 -26.10
C THR A 28 -10.65 19.43 -26.25
N THR A 29 -9.93 18.34 -25.93
CA THR A 29 -10.50 16.97 -25.92
C THR A 29 -11.25 16.60 -24.64
N GLN A 30 -11.17 17.42 -23.58
CA GLN A 30 -11.88 17.21 -22.32
C GLN A 30 -13.08 18.14 -22.09
N LEU A 31 -13.26 19.16 -22.93
CA LEU A 31 -14.44 20.02 -22.91
C LEU A 31 -15.56 19.36 -23.71
N GLU A 32 -16.71 19.18 -23.06
CA GLU A 32 -17.87 18.61 -23.72
C GLU A 32 -18.64 19.68 -24.49
N ILE A 33 -18.77 19.49 -25.80
CA ILE A 33 -19.56 20.35 -26.67
C ILE A 33 -20.67 19.48 -27.27
N TRP A 34 -21.91 19.96 -27.21
CA TRP A 34 -23.04 19.28 -27.82
C TRP A 34 -23.97 20.29 -28.51
N THR A 35 -24.78 19.77 -29.40
CA THR A 35 -25.89 20.50 -30.03
C THR A 35 -27.20 20.06 -29.38
N THR A 36 -28.07 21.01 -29.05
CA THR A 36 -29.39 20.73 -28.45
C THR A 36 -30.46 21.65 -29.04
N ARG A 37 -31.72 21.22 -28.95
CA ARG A 37 -32.91 22.00 -29.34
C ARG A 37 -33.67 22.56 -28.12
N ASN A 38 -33.13 22.38 -26.92
CA ASN A 38 -33.71 22.95 -25.71
C ASN A 38 -33.71 24.48 -25.78
N ASP A 39 -34.60 25.10 -25.02
CA ASP A 39 -34.70 26.56 -24.94
C ASP A 39 -33.45 27.18 -24.30
N THR A 40 -33.25 28.47 -24.53
CA THR A 40 -32.07 29.20 -24.07
C THR A 40 -31.90 29.15 -22.55
N THR A 41 -32.99 29.18 -21.78
CA THR A 41 -32.94 29.19 -20.31
C THR A 41 -32.42 27.86 -19.77
N ALA A 42 -32.94 26.74 -20.29
CA ALA A 42 -32.42 25.42 -19.95
C ALA A 42 -30.95 25.26 -20.37
N ASN A 43 -30.58 25.74 -21.55
CA ASN A 43 -29.19 25.69 -22.01
C ASN A 43 -28.24 26.52 -21.14
N GLN A 44 -28.69 27.68 -20.65
CA GLN A 44 -27.92 28.50 -19.72
C GLN A 44 -27.76 27.78 -18.37
N ALA A 45 -28.82 27.17 -17.81
CA ALA A 45 -28.71 26.35 -16.60
C ALA A 45 -27.74 25.17 -16.78
N PHE A 46 -27.77 24.49 -17.94
CA PHE A 46 -26.79 23.46 -18.29
C PHE A 46 -25.36 24.01 -18.38
N ALA A 47 -25.16 25.17 -19.01
CA ALA A 47 -23.85 25.81 -19.09
C ALA A 47 -23.30 26.16 -17.69
N VAL A 48 -24.16 26.62 -16.78
CA VAL A 48 -23.80 26.89 -15.38
C VAL A 48 -23.37 25.60 -14.66
N ALA A 49 -24.15 24.51 -14.78
CA ALA A 49 -23.79 23.21 -14.20
C ALA A 49 -22.51 22.64 -14.80
N GLN A 50 -22.32 22.80 -16.11
CA GLN A 50 -21.11 22.35 -16.81
C GLN A 50 -19.88 23.15 -16.38
N ALA A 51 -20.00 24.46 -16.16
CA ALA A 51 -18.90 25.28 -15.64
C ALA A 51 -18.41 24.73 -14.29
N GLY A 52 -19.34 24.41 -13.39
CA GLY A 52 -19.03 23.79 -12.11
C GLY A 52 -18.35 22.42 -12.25
N ILE A 53 -18.91 21.50 -13.04
CA ILE A 53 -18.33 20.15 -13.17
C ILE A 53 -16.93 20.19 -13.78
N GLN A 54 -16.70 21.01 -14.80
CA GLN A 54 -15.40 21.05 -15.49
C GLN A 54 -14.33 21.70 -14.61
N LYS A 55 -14.69 22.75 -13.85
CA LYS A 55 -13.80 23.36 -12.85
C LYS A 55 -13.37 22.32 -11.82
N TYR A 56 -14.31 21.65 -11.17
CA TYR A 56 -14.01 20.76 -10.05
C TYR A 56 -13.43 19.40 -10.47
N LYS A 57 -13.74 18.91 -11.68
CA LYS A 57 -13.02 17.78 -12.28
C LYS A 57 -11.54 18.11 -12.48
N THR A 58 -11.26 19.31 -12.99
CA THR A 58 -9.88 19.79 -13.18
C THR A 58 -9.16 19.94 -11.84
N LEU A 59 -9.82 20.56 -10.85
CA LEU A 59 -9.26 20.70 -9.50
C LEU A 59 -9.02 19.33 -8.83
N ALA A 60 -9.92 18.35 -9.00
CA ALA A 60 -9.73 17.00 -8.48
C ALA A 60 -8.49 16.32 -9.10
N PHE A 61 -8.32 16.42 -10.43
CA PHE A 61 -7.12 15.91 -11.10
C PHE A 61 -5.84 16.61 -10.62
N GLN A 62 -5.85 17.95 -10.55
CA GLN A 62 -4.71 18.72 -10.06
C GLN A 62 -4.37 18.38 -8.62
N THR A 63 -5.37 18.18 -7.76
CA THR A 63 -5.16 17.79 -6.37
C THR A 63 -4.61 16.39 -6.24
N PHE A 64 -5.11 15.44 -7.03
CA PHE A 64 -4.54 14.10 -7.08
C PHE A 64 -3.05 14.13 -7.46
N ARG A 65 -2.70 14.89 -8.51
CA ARG A 65 -1.31 15.09 -8.92
C ARG A 65 -0.46 15.74 -7.84
N TYR A 66 -0.99 16.77 -7.19
CA TYR A 66 -0.30 17.46 -6.11
C TYR A 66 -0.03 16.53 -4.91
N TYR A 67 -0.99 15.69 -4.52
CA TYR A 67 -0.79 14.70 -3.47
C TYR A 67 0.27 13.66 -3.80
N LEU A 68 0.35 13.20 -5.06
CA LEU A 68 1.41 12.29 -5.51
C LEU A 68 2.81 12.88 -5.35
N GLU A 69 2.95 14.19 -5.60
CA GLU A 69 4.23 14.91 -5.53
C GLU A 69 4.58 15.36 -4.10
N ASN A 70 3.58 15.44 -3.21
CA ASN A 70 3.73 15.96 -1.84
C ASN A 70 3.28 14.93 -0.78
N ALA A 71 3.50 13.64 -1.03
CA ALA A 71 3.10 12.57 -0.13
C ALA A 71 3.65 12.75 1.29
N ASP A 72 4.85 13.32 1.47
CA ASP A 72 5.42 13.57 2.80
C ASP A 72 4.60 14.58 3.62
N ARG A 73 3.91 15.52 2.97
CA ARG A 73 3.08 16.53 3.64
C ARG A 73 1.73 15.96 4.09
N TYR A 74 1.13 15.09 3.28
CA TYR A 74 -0.20 14.52 3.53
C TYR A 74 -0.16 13.08 4.06
N GLY A 75 1.03 12.51 4.24
CA GLY A 75 1.21 11.06 4.41
C GLY A 75 0.44 10.50 5.60
N SER A 76 0.48 11.16 6.76
CA SER A 76 -0.29 10.75 7.93
C SER A 76 -1.80 10.78 7.71
N GLU A 77 -2.31 11.84 7.07
CA GLU A 77 -3.74 12.00 6.83
C GLU A 77 -4.25 11.02 5.77
N LEU A 78 -3.47 10.82 4.71
CA LEU A 78 -3.72 9.79 3.71
C LEU A 78 -3.64 8.39 4.31
N ALA A 79 -2.66 8.11 5.16
CA ALA A 79 -2.55 6.82 5.84
C ALA A 79 -3.77 6.53 6.73
N ARG A 80 -4.33 7.57 7.35
CA ARG A 80 -5.57 7.46 8.13
C ARG A 80 -6.76 7.12 7.25
N TYR A 81 -7.04 7.92 6.23
CA TYR A 81 -8.34 7.86 5.52
C TYR A 81 -8.33 7.17 4.18
N ALA A 82 -7.21 7.10 3.46
CA ALA A 82 -7.20 6.57 2.11
C ALA A 82 -7.56 5.08 2.10
N GLN A 83 -8.41 4.72 1.14
CA GLN A 83 -8.86 3.36 0.86
C GLN A 83 -8.70 3.09 -0.63
N CYS A 84 -8.45 1.83 -1.00
CA CYS A 84 -8.31 1.41 -2.39
C CYS A 84 -7.27 2.21 -3.23
N GLY A 85 -6.27 2.79 -2.58
CA GLY A 85 -5.28 3.68 -3.21
C GLY A 85 -5.80 5.05 -3.63
N ASN A 86 -7.01 5.45 -3.21
CA ASN A 86 -7.61 6.72 -3.61
C ASN A 86 -7.20 7.86 -2.67
N MET A 87 -6.23 8.67 -3.10
CA MET A 87 -5.70 9.79 -2.30
C MET A 87 -6.70 10.94 -2.14
N LEU A 88 -7.73 11.02 -2.99
CA LEU A 88 -8.74 12.09 -2.88
C LEU A 88 -9.75 11.83 -1.75
N THR A 89 -9.64 10.71 -1.03
CA THR A 89 -10.52 10.37 0.11
C THR A 89 -10.47 11.40 1.23
N ILE A 90 -9.37 12.14 1.38
CA ILE A 90 -9.24 13.21 2.37
C ILE A 90 -9.96 14.51 1.94
N GLY A 91 -10.27 14.67 0.65
CA GLY A 91 -10.86 15.88 0.09
C GLY A 91 -9.98 16.54 -0.98
N LEU A 92 -10.37 17.75 -1.37
CA LEU A 92 -9.62 18.62 -2.25
C LEU A 92 -9.04 19.77 -1.43
N ASP A 93 -7.76 19.71 -1.09
CA ASP A 93 -7.00 20.87 -0.58
C ASP A 93 -6.77 21.84 -1.76
N LEU A 94 -7.56 22.90 -1.83
CA LEU A 94 -7.60 23.86 -2.93
C LEU A 94 -6.57 24.98 -2.75
N ASN A 95 -6.22 25.32 -1.51
CA ASN A 95 -5.25 26.39 -1.20
C ASN A 95 -3.81 25.88 -1.05
N ARG A 96 -3.60 24.55 -1.03
CA ARG A 96 -2.33 23.83 -0.89
C ARG A 96 -1.63 24.08 0.44
N ASP A 97 -2.39 24.29 1.50
CA ASP A 97 -1.85 24.62 2.83
C ASP A 97 -1.58 23.38 3.72
N GLY A 98 -1.88 22.18 3.22
CA GLY A 98 -1.62 20.92 3.94
C GLY A 98 -2.74 20.55 4.90
N ARG A 99 -3.83 21.30 4.91
CA ARG A 99 -5.04 21.05 5.68
C ARG A 99 -6.22 21.04 4.72
N ILE A 100 -7.31 20.46 5.18
CA ILE A 100 -8.57 20.45 4.45
C ILE A 100 -9.58 21.08 5.40
N ASP A 101 -9.73 22.40 5.28
CA ASP A 101 -10.71 23.16 6.03
C ASP A 101 -11.93 23.46 5.15
N GLY A 102 -13.13 23.19 5.63
CA GLY A 102 -14.34 23.28 4.80
C GLY A 102 -14.67 24.68 4.24
N THR A 103 -13.87 25.71 4.58
CA THR A 103 -14.10 27.09 4.14
C THR A 103 -13.41 27.38 2.81
N ASN A 104 -12.14 26.95 2.67
CA ASN A 104 -11.37 27.18 1.45
C ASN A 104 -11.22 25.93 0.59
N ASP A 105 -11.49 24.75 1.16
CA ASP A 105 -11.30 23.46 0.53
C ASP A 105 -12.64 22.76 0.24
N LEU A 106 -12.57 21.57 -0.33
CA LEU A 106 -13.74 20.72 -0.53
C LEU A 106 -13.49 19.34 0.08
N ALA A 107 -13.90 19.17 1.34
CA ALA A 107 -13.80 17.89 2.04
C ALA A 107 -14.62 16.78 1.38
N ASN A 108 -14.25 15.53 1.61
CA ASN A 108 -15.05 14.38 1.17
C ASN A 108 -16.46 14.40 1.80
N GLY A 109 -17.50 14.30 0.97
CA GLY A 109 -18.90 14.45 1.37
C GLY A 109 -19.36 15.91 1.44
N GLY A 110 -18.48 16.86 1.15
CA GLY A 110 -18.76 18.30 1.16
C GLY A 110 -19.39 18.81 -0.13
N SER A 111 -19.83 20.06 -0.08
CA SER A 111 -20.32 20.79 -1.24
C SER A 111 -19.88 22.25 -1.22
N ARG A 112 -19.73 22.86 -2.39
CA ARG A 112 -19.37 24.28 -2.53
C ARG A 112 -20.22 24.96 -3.60
N THR A 113 -20.70 26.16 -3.28
CA THR A 113 -21.53 26.99 -4.15
C THR A 113 -20.74 28.17 -4.67
N GLU A 114 -20.82 28.42 -5.97
CA GLU A 114 -20.13 29.52 -6.64
C GLU A 114 -21.01 30.14 -7.74
N GLN A 115 -20.67 31.37 -8.14
CA GLN A 115 -21.34 32.07 -9.22
C GLN A 115 -20.51 32.02 -10.51
N VAL A 116 -21.19 31.97 -11.64
CA VAL A 116 -20.62 32.18 -12.97
C VAL A 116 -21.26 33.42 -13.59
N THR A 117 -20.45 34.27 -14.21
CA THR A 117 -20.89 35.47 -14.92
C THR A 117 -20.80 35.22 -16.41
N PHE A 118 -21.90 35.41 -17.13
CA PHE A 118 -21.96 35.30 -18.58
C PHE A 118 -21.43 36.58 -19.26
N PRO A 119 -21.06 36.53 -20.55
CA PRO A 119 -20.56 37.70 -21.28
C PRO A 119 -21.52 38.89 -21.31
N ASP A 120 -22.83 38.65 -21.18
CA ASP A 120 -23.88 39.67 -21.11
C ASP A 120 -24.04 40.29 -19.70
N GLY A 121 -23.21 39.87 -18.74
CA GLY A 121 -23.25 40.34 -17.35
C GLY A 121 -24.27 39.62 -16.46
N THR A 122 -25.10 38.74 -17.02
CA THR A 122 -26.01 37.90 -16.22
C THR A 122 -25.25 36.88 -15.41
N ARG A 123 -25.87 36.38 -14.33
CA ARG A 123 -25.22 35.45 -13.39
C ARG A 123 -26.04 34.19 -13.20
N GLY A 124 -25.35 33.06 -13.24
CA GLY A 124 -25.85 31.78 -12.76
C GLY A 124 -25.11 31.35 -11.49
N THR A 125 -25.70 30.42 -10.75
CA THR A 125 -25.08 29.84 -9.55
C THR A 125 -25.00 28.32 -9.73
N TYR A 126 -23.87 27.71 -9.38
CA TYR A 126 -23.76 26.26 -9.32
C TYR A 126 -23.34 25.82 -7.93
N THR A 127 -23.80 24.64 -7.52
CA THR A 127 -23.34 23.93 -6.32
C THR A 127 -22.71 22.62 -6.74
N VAL A 128 -21.43 22.42 -6.41
CA VAL A 128 -20.71 21.16 -6.63
C VAL A 128 -20.67 20.37 -5.34
N ALA A 129 -21.15 19.13 -5.38
CA ALA A 129 -20.93 18.13 -4.34
C ALA A 129 -19.80 17.18 -4.77
N PHE A 130 -18.95 16.81 -3.81
CA PHE A 130 -17.82 15.90 -3.98
C PHE A 130 -17.91 14.77 -2.97
N SER A 131 -17.88 13.53 -3.45
CA SER A 131 -17.84 12.35 -2.60
C SER A 131 -16.89 11.30 -3.13
N VAL A 132 -16.28 10.55 -2.21
CA VAL A 132 -15.36 9.46 -2.51
C VAL A 132 -15.86 8.18 -1.88
N SER A 133 -15.88 7.10 -2.66
CA SER A 133 -16.24 5.75 -2.22
C SER A 133 -15.30 4.75 -2.88
N GLY A 134 -14.43 4.12 -2.06
CA GLY A 134 -13.36 3.24 -2.55
C GLY A 134 -12.51 3.94 -3.62
N SER A 135 -12.35 3.30 -4.78
CA SER A 135 -11.59 3.88 -5.91
C SER A 135 -12.35 4.92 -6.75
N TYR A 136 -13.59 5.26 -6.39
CA TYR A 136 -14.44 6.14 -7.18
C TYR A 136 -14.63 7.51 -6.52
N VAL A 137 -14.61 8.55 -7.34
CA VAL A 137 -14.94 9.91 -6.96
C VAL A 137 -16.15 10.34 -7.77
N THR A 138 -17.20 10.78 -7.08
CA THR A 138 -18.39 11.35 -7.71
C THR A 138 -18.37 12.86 -7.53
N LEU A 139 -18.41 13.56 -8.65
CA LEU A 139 -18.61 15.00 -8.72
C LEU A 139 -20.01 15.25 -9.27
N ARG A 140 -20.80 16.06 -8.58
CA ARG A 140 -22.14 16.44 -9.03
C ARG A 140 -22.29 17.95 -8.96
N SER A 141 -22.53 18.59 -10.10
CA SER A 141 -22.80 20.02 -10.19
C SER A 141 -24.27 20.26 -10.50
N VAL A 142 -24.95 21.05 -9.65
CA VAL A 142 -26.32 21.54 -9.88
C VAL A 142 -26.22 23.00 -10.23
N GLY A 143 -26.55 23.36 -11.47
CA GLY A 143 -26.54 24.73 -11.98
C GLY A 143 -27.93 25.33 -12.01
N GLU A 144 -28.04 26.59 -11.62
CA GLU A 144 -29.28 27.36 -11.58
C GLU A 144 -29.13 28.68 -12.35
N TYR A 145 -30.08 28.96 -13.23
CA TYR A 145 -30.15 30.21 -13.99
C TYR A 145 -31.61 30.59 -14.24
N ALA A 146 -32.00 31.81 -13.83
CA ALA A 146 -33.35 32.35 -14.04
C ALA A 146 -34.50 31.38 -13.65
N GLY A 147 -34.32 30.59 -12.58
CA GLY A 147 -35.30 29.61 -12.10
C GLY A 147 -35.22 28.22 -12.77
N ALA A 148 -34.51 28.08 -13.89
CA ALA A 148 -34.18 26.78 -14.46
C ALA A 148 -33.03 26.10 -13.69
N LYS A 149 -33.10 24.78 -13.55
CA LYS A 149 -32.08 23.97 -12.89
C LYS A 149 -31.63 22.82 -13.80
N SER A 150 -30.34 22.55 -13.80
CA SER A 150 -29.74 21.43 -14.51
C SER A 150 -28.73 20.73 -13.64
N THR A 151 -28.60 19.42 -13.78
CA THR A 151 -27.61 18.62 -13.05
C THR A 151 -26.64 17.98 -14.02
N VAL A 152 -25.36 18.06 -13.68
CA VAL A 152 -24.30 17.31 -14.37
C VAL A 152 -23.53 16.50 -13.35
N THR A 153 -23.34 15.22 -13.63
CA THR A 153 -22.62 14.28 -12.76
C THR A 153 -21.49 13.63 -13.53
N ALA A 154 -20.31 13.56 -12.92
CA ALA A 154 -19.18 12.81 -13.43
C ALA A 154 -18.68 11.83 -12.36
N VAL A 155 -18.43 10.58 -12.76
CA VAL A 155 -17.76 9.60 -11.92
C VAL A 155 -16.38 9.33 -12.50
N VAL A 156 -15.36 9.54 -11.69
CA VAL A 156 -13.97 9.25 -12.04
C VAL A 156 -13.42 8.15 -11.14
N ARG A 157 -12.65 7.24 -11.71
CA ARG A 157 -11.87 6.25 -10.97
C ARG A 157 -10.48 6.81 -10.72
N VAL A 158 -10.06 6.76 -9.46
CA VAL A 158 -8.78 7.28 -8.97
C VAL A 158 -8.13 6.19 -8.15
N SER A 159 -6.88 5.89 -8.48
CA SER A 159 -6.08 4.97 -7.68
C SER A 159 -4.60 5.27 -7.81
N SER A 160 -3.86 5.07 -6.73
CA SER A 160 -2.41 5.01 -6.70
C SER A 160 -2.07 3.69 -6.00
N LYS A 161 -1.77 2.67 -6.80
CA LYS A 161 -1.48 1.31 -6.33
C LYS A 161 -0.08 0.92 -6.74
N GLY A 162 0.60 0.13 -5.93
CA GLY A 162 2.00 -0.23 -6.15
C GLY A 162 2.42 -1.37 -5.25
N LEU A 163 3.72 -1.52 -5.03
CA LEU A 163 4.28 -2.56 -4.15
C LEU A 163 3.67 -2.49 -2.74
N PHE A 164 3.56 -1.28 -2.19
CA PHE A 164 3.14 -1.02 -0.81
C PHE A 164 1.63 -1.05 -0.58
N SER A 165 0.83 -1.18 -1.63
CA SER A 165 -0.63 -1.33 -1.52
C SER A 165 -1.06 -2.80 -1.56
N ASN A 166 -0.18 -3.71 -1.16
CA ASN A 166 -0.43 -5.15 -1.10
C ASN A 166 -0.12 -5.68 0.29
N ALA A 167 -0.79 -6.77 0.69
CA ALA A 167 -0.35 -7.58 1.82
C ALA A 167 1.01 -8.23 1.51
N ILE A 168 1.16 -8.74 0.28
CA ILE A 168 2.36 -9.40 -0.21
C ILE A 168 2.76 -8.84 -1.58
N ALA A 169 4.03 -8.46 -1.73
CA ALA A 169 4.67 -8.18 -3.01
C ALA A 169 5.91 -9.06 -3.14
N THR A 170 5.93 -9.98 -4.11
CA THR A 170 6.99 -10.99 -4.20
C THR A 170 7.44 -11.30 -5.63
N GLY A 171 8.56 -12.01 -5.86
CA GLY A 171 9.03 -12.23 -7.22
C GLY A 171 10.17 -13.22 -7.49
N LEU A 172 10.30 -13.55 -8.78
CA LEU A 172 11.37 -14.30 -9.47
C LEU A 172 11.74 -15.69 -8.90
N GLY A 173 10.87 -16.67 -9.14
CA GLY A 173 11.12 -18.12 -9.04
C GLY A 173 9.86 -18.96 -9.31
N SER A 174 9.96 -20.29 -9.46
CA SER A 174 8.80 -21.19 -9.39
C SER A 174 8.50 -21.53 -7.92
N GLY A 175 7.25 -21.46 -7.48
CA GLY A 175 6.87 -21.66 -6.07
C GLY A 175 7.19 -20.44 -5.19
N VAL A 176 6.85 -19.23 -5.64
CA VAL A 176 7.18 -17.97 -4.94
C VAL A 176 6.41 -17.82 -3.62
N MET A 177 5.25 -18.47 -3.52
CA MET A 177 4.45 -18.54 -2.30
C MET A 177 4.07 -19.99 -1.99
N ASN A 178 4.51 -20.49 -0.84
CA ASN A 178 4.29 -21.89 -0.42
C ASN A 178 3.77 -21.98 1.02
N GLY A 179 2.79 -22.87 1.23
CA GLY A 179 2.23 -23.19 2.54
C GLY A 179 0.78 -22.75 2.74
N ASN A 180 0.23 -23.07 3.92
CA ASN A 180 -1.12 -22.67 4.33
C ASN A 180 -1.16 -21.19 4.71
N MET A 181 -1.75 -20.35 3.87
CA MET A 181 -1.79 -18.91 4.10
C MET A 181 -3.16 -18.30 3.83
N GLU A 182 -3.53 -17.36 4.68
CA GLU A 182 -4.76 -16.58 4.59
C GLU A 182 -4.37 -15.10 4.48
N VAL A 183 -4.65 -14.52 3.32
CA VAL A 183 -4.25 -13.18 2.94
C VAL A 183 -5.48 -12.27 2.91
N TRP A 184 -5.47 -11.23 3.73
CA TRP A 184 -6.53 -10.23 3.76
C TRP A 184 -6.03 -9.00 3.00
N GLY A 185 -6.33 -8.92 1.70
CA GLY A 185 -5.87 -7.82 0.83
C GLY A 185 -5.19 -8.30 -0.46
N SER A 186 -4.52 -7.38 -1.15
CA SER A 186 -3.92 -7.62 -2.47
C SER A 186 -2.64 -8.46 -2.40
N VAL A 187 -2.40 -9.24 -3.45
CA VAL A 187 -1.14 -9.96 -3.69
C VAL A 187 -0.59 -9.56 -5.05
N TYR A 188 0.67 -9.16 -5.06
CA TYR A 188 1.42 -8.81 -6.27
C TYR A 188 2.61 -9.76 -6.45
N VAL A 189 2.70 -10.39 -7.62
CA VAL A 189 3.82 -11.27 -7.99
C VAL A 189 4.46 -10.75 -9.27
N ASN A 190 5.73 -10.35 -9.16
CA ASN A 190 6.56 -10.02 -10.31
C ASN A 190 7.38 -11.24 -10.73
N ALA A 191 6.98 -11.87 -11.82
CA ALA A 191 7.71 -12.99 -12.40
C ALA A 191 7.90 -12.80 -13.90
N SER A 192 9.03 -13.31 -14.39
CA SER A 192 9.51 -13.10 -15.75
C SER A 192 9.22 -14.29 -16.67
N ASN A 193 9.08 -15.50 -16.12
CA ASN A 193 8.83 -16.70 -16.90
C ASN A 193 7.33 -17.03 -16.95
N PRO A 194 6.68 -16.97 -18.14
CA PRO A 194 5.24 -17.23 -18.28
C PRO A 194 4.84 -18.69 -18.01
N SER A 195 5.78 -19.62 -17.95
CA SER A 195 5.49 -21.05 -17.73
C SER A 195 5.52 -21.46 -16.27
N ASP A 196 6.12 -20.65 -15.40
CA ASP A 196 6.33 -21.03 -14.00
C ASP A 196 5.05 -20.87 -13.19
N PHE A 197 4.74 -21.86 -12.36
CA PHE A 197 3.74 -21.68 -11.33
C PHE A 197 4.34 -20.87 -10.19
N VAL A 198 3.85 -19.65 -10.03
CA VAL A 198 4.35 -18.71 -9.01
C VAL A 198 3.48 -18.72 -7.76
N ILE A 199 2.24 -19.17 -7.90
CA ILE A 199 1.33 -19.55 -6.82
C ILE A 199 0.93 -20.99 -7.09
N GLY A 200 1.16 -21.85 -6.10
CA GLY A 200 1.09 -23.30 -6.30
C GLY A 200 2.33 -23.85 -7.02
N SER A 201 2.60 -25.14 -6.86
CA SER A 201 3.70 -25.84 -7.55
C SER A 201 3.18 -26.76 -8.66
N SER A 202 4.06 -27.05 -9.64
CA SER A 202 3.79 -27.98 -10.76
C SER A 202 3.63 -29.45 -10.32
N GLY A 203 3.99 -29.78 -9.09
CA GLY A 203 3.61 -31.00 -8.37
C GLY A 203 2.94 -30.64 -7.05
N ASP A 204 2.08 -31.53 -6.53
CA ASP A 204 1.30 -31.43 -5.27
C ASP A 204 1.57 -30.15 -4.46
N PHE A 205 0.75 -29.11 -4.69
CA PHE A 205 0.67 -28.01 -3.74
C PHE A 205 0.29 -28.63 -2.39
N LYS A 206 1.23 -28.65 -1.46
CA LYS A 206 0.97 -28.98 -0.07
C LYS A 206 0.63 -27.66 0.57
N GLY A 207 -0.65 -27.30 0.60
CA GLY A 207 -1.17 -26.13 1.33
C GLY A 207 -2.56 -25.69 0.86
N ASP A 208 -3.22 -24.82 1.62
CA ASP A 208 -4.42 -24.08 1.22
C ASP A 208 -4.08 -22.57 1.13
N PHE A 209 -4.41 -21.93 0.01
CA PHE A 209 -4.25 -20.49 -0.19
C PHE A 209 -5.61 -19.80 -0.12
N LYS A 210 -5.83 -18.93 0.87
CA LYS A 210 -7.04 -18.13 1.00
C LYS A 210 -6.72 -16.65 0.83
N MET A 211 -7.58 -15.94 0.10
CA MET A 211 -7.46 -14.50 -0.10
C MET A 211 -8.82 -13.84 0.09
N HIS A 212 -8.88 -12.79 0.91
CA HIS A 212 -10.10 -12.08 1.29
C HIS A 212 -10.04 -10.61 0.88
N ASN A 213 -11.22 -10.01 0.64
CA ASN A 213 -11.36 -8.61 0.24
C ASN A 213 -11.96 -7.70 1.34
N TYR A 214 -12.44 -8.28 2.42
CA TYR A 214 -13.06 -7.56 3.53
C TYR A 214 -12.75 -8.28 4.84
N TYR A 215 -12.97 -7.60 5.96
CA TYR A 215 -13.13 -8.24 7.27
C TYR A 215 -14.03 -7.37 8.15
N THR A 216 -14.85 -8.02 8.97
CA THR A 216 -15.67 -7.34 9.98
C THR A 216 -14.85 -7.02 11.23
N ARG A 217 -15.39 -6.14 12.08
CA ARG A 217 -14.80 -5.86 13.40
C ARG A 217 -14.67 -7.11 14.26
N ASP A 218 -15.60 -8.06 14.14
CA ASP A 218 -15.58 -9.31 14.91
C ASP A 218 -14.50 -10.27 14.38
N GLN A 219 -14.37 -10.39 13.06
CA GLN A 219 -13.31 -11.18 12.43
C GLN A 219 -11.92 -10.64 12.77
N LEU A 220 -11.78 -9.31 12.93
CA LEU A 220 -10.51 -8.70 13.29
C LEU A 220 -9.96 -9.26 14.62
N ALA A 221 -10.80 -9.46 15.63
CA ALA A 221 -10.35 -10.03 16.91
C ALA A 221 -9.74 -11.43 16.71
N ASP A 222 -10.35 -12.27 15.87
CA ASP A 222 -9.86 -13.61 15.55
C ASP A 222 -8.56 -13.59 14.72
N ILE A 223 -8.44 -12.63 13.79
CA ILE A 223 -7.20 -12.38 13.06
C ILE A 223 -6.06 -12.03 14.05
N PHE A 224 -6.36 -11.32 15.13
CA PHE A 224 -5.46 -11.04 16.26
C PHE A 224 -5.35 -12.19 17.29
N GLY A 225 -5.95 -13.36 17.01
CA GLY A 225 -5.92 -14.54 17.87
C GLY A 225 -6.75 -14.40 19.15
N ASN A 226 -7.73 -13.49 19.16
CA ASN A 226 -8.59 -13.14 20.30
C ASN A 226 -7.80 -12.72 21.56
N ARG A 227 -6.56 -12.25 21.39
CA ARG A 227 -5.67 -11.79 22.48
C ARG A 227 -5.98 -10.37 22.95
N TRP A 228 -6.57 -9.56 22.08
CA TRP A 228 -6.95 -8.17 22.35
C TRP A 228 -8.42 -7.93 22.06
N THR A 229 -9.07 -7.11 22.87
CA THR A 229 -10.39 -6.59 22.56
C THR A 229 -10.31 -5.60 21.40
N ALA A 230 -11.42 -5.38 20.71
CA ALA A 230 -11.47 -4.38 19.63
C ALA A 230 -11.09 -2.96 20.11
N ASP A 231 -11.36 -2.62 21.37
CA ASP A 231 -10.98 -1.32 21.94
C ASP A 231 -9.48 -1.24 22.23
N GLN A 232 -8.84 -2.35 22.61
CA GLN A 232 -7.38 -2.42 22.73
C GLN A 232 -6.71 -2.32 21.36
N ILE A 233 -7.26 -3.00 20.34
CA ILE A 233 -6.74 -2.94 18.97
C ILE A 233 -6.83 -1.50 18.43
N ALA A 234 -7.93 -0.79 18.70
CA ALA A 234 -8.12 0.60 18.29
C ALA A 234 -7.10 1.59 18.89
N GLN A 235 -6.33 1.20 19.92
CA GLN A 235 -5.25 2.02 20.46
C GLN A 235 -4.01 2.01 19.55
N PHE A 236 -3.82 0.94 18.77
CA PHE A 236 -2.60 0.72 18.01
C PHE A 236 -2.82 0.46 16.50
N LEU A 237 -4.06 0.28 16.06
CA LEU A 237 -4.43 0.20 14.64
C LEU A 237 -5.36 1.37 14.30
N LYS A 238 -5.17 1.98 13.12
CA LYS A 238 -6.03 3.08 12.69
C LYS A 238 -7.51 2.70 12.71
N LEU A 239 -8.38 3.64 13.06
CA LEU A 239 -9.83 3.41 13.17
C LEU A 239 -10.44 2.88 11.87
N GLN A 240 -10.01 3.41 10.73
CA GLN A 240 -10.49 2.99 9.42
C GLN A 240 -10.11 1.56 9.08
N ALA A 241 -9.12 0.95 9.76
CA ALA A 241 -8.73 -0.45 9.60
C ALA A 241 -9.34 -1.37 10.67
N MET A 242 -10.20 -0.87 11.56
CA MET A 242 -10.93 -1.72 12.50
C MET A 242 -12.01 -2.58 11.82
N GLU A 243 -12.40 -2.19 10.62
CA GLU A 243 -13.29 -2.91 9.72
C GLU A 243 -12.85 -2.55 8.29
N GLN A 244 -12.88 -3.52 7.38
CA GLN A 244 -12.63 -3.29 5.96
C GLN A 244 -13.80 -3.82 5.17
N ARG A 245 -14.54 -2.92 4.52
CA ARG A 245 -15.71 -3.29 3.69
C ARG A 245 -15.33 -3.72 2.29
N ASP A 246 -14.30 -3.08 1.74
CA ASP A 246 -13.72 -3.37 0.44
C ASP A 246 -12.26 -2.89 0.46
N MET A 247 -11.31 -3.84 0.44
CA MET A 247 -9.88 -3.55 0.34
C MET A 247 -9.44 -3.29 -1.10
N CYS A 248 -10.35 -3.42 -2.07
CA CYS A 248 -10.07 -3.45 -3.51
C CYS A 248 -8.93 -4.41 -3.84
N ALA A 249 -8.96 -5.58 -3.21
CA ALA A 249 -7.94 -6.60 -3.25
C ALA A 249 -7.82 -7.17 -4.66
N THR A 250 -6.60 -7.29 -5.17
CA THR A 250 -6.34 -7.92 -6.47
C THR A 250 -5.26 -8.98 -6.33
N LEU A 251 -5.42 -10.09 -7.04
CA LEU A 251 -4.30 -10.98 -7.32
C LEU A 251 -3.69 -10.56 -8.66
N SER A 252 -2.48 -10.03 -8.64
CA SER A 252 -1.81 -9.47 -9.82
C SER A 252 -0.47 -10.18 -10.05
N VAL A 253 -0.34 -10.90 -11.16
CA VAL A 253 0.85 -11.68 -11.52
C VAL A 253 1.35 -11.22 -12.90
N THR A 254 2.53 -10.59 -12.96
CA THR A 254 3.06 -9.99 -14.21
C THR A 254 3.37 -11.03 -15.29
N GLY A 255 3.88 -12.18 -14.86
CA GLY A 255 4.27 -13.31 -15.70
C GLY A 255 4.29 -14.57 -14.86
N GLY A 256 3.95 -15.70 -15.47
CA GLY A 256 3.78 -16.98 -14.80
C GLY A 256 2.32 -17.41 -14.74
N LYS A 257 2.08 -18.51 -14.04
CA LYS A 257 0.78 -19.15 -13.86
C LYS A 257 0.42 -19.24 -12.38
N VAL A 258 -0.88 -19.32 -12.11
CA VAL A 258 -1.46 -19.51 -10.78
C VAL A 258 -2.16 -20.85 -10.76
N LYS A 259 -1.89 -21.65 -9.73
CA LYS A 259 -2.62 -22.89 -9.45
C LYS A 259 -3.15 -22.87 -8.03
N ILE A 260 -4.47 -22.88 -7.88
CA ILE A 260 -5.15 -23.06 -6.60
C ILE A 260 -5.85 -24.43 -6.59
N TRP A 261 -5.73 -25.16 -5.48
CA TRP A 261 -6.22 -26.52 -5.34
C TRP A 261 -6.73 -26.78 -3.91
N GLY A 262 -7.42 -27.88 -3.67
CA GLY A 262 -7.87 -28.25 -2.32
C GLY A 262 -8.93 -27.28 -1.78
N ASN A 263 -8.77 -26.78 -0.56
CA ASN A 263 -9.70 -25.81 0.04
C ASN A 263 -9.24 -24.36 -0.18
N SER A 264 -8.37 -24.12 -1.16
CA SER A 264 -7.96 -22.78 -1.54
C SER A 264 -9.13 -21.93 -2.01
N GLN A 265 -9.11 -20.64 -1.71
CA GLN A 265 -10.19 -19.72 -2.01
C GLN A 265 -9.65 -18.32 -2.35
N ILE A 266 -10.13 -17.70 -3.44
CA ILE A 266 -9.81 -16.29 -3.75
C ILE A 266 -11.09 -15.47 -3.79
N GLY A 267 -11.26 -14.56 -2.84
CA GLY A 267 -12.52 -13.85 -2.58
C GLY A 267 -13.55 -14.76 -1.91
N ASP A 268 -14.61 -14.17 -1.39
CA ASP A 268 -15.70 -14.88 -0.72
C ASP A 268 -16.97 -14.91 -1.58
N ASN A 269 -17.75 -15.98 -1.44
CA ASN A 269 -19.00 -16.15 -2.18
C ASN A 269 -20.06 -15.11 -1.77
N ALA A 270 -20.14 -14.85 -0.47
CA ALA A 270 -21.16 -14.03 0.14
C ALA A 270 -20.60 -13.29 1.35
N LEU A 271 -21.29 -12.21 1.71
CA LEU A 271 -21.06 -11.50 2.96
C LEU A 271 -21.67 -12.25 4.14
N PRO A 272 -21.20 -12.02 5.37
CA PRO A 272 -21.87 -12.54 6.56
C PRO A 272 -23.26 -11.91 6.71
N SER A 273 -24.16 -12.62 7.40
CA SER A 273 -25.51 -12.13 7.69
C SER A 273 -25.48 -10.74 8.33
N GLY A 274 -26.30 -9.82 7.82
CA GLY A 274 -26.38 -8.43 8.32
C GLY A 274 -25.51 -7.42 7.56
N HIS A 275 -24.70 -7.86 6.59
CA HIS A 275 -23.89 -6.99 5.74
C HIS A 275 -24.41 -6.98 4.29
N SER A 276 -24.37 -5.81 3.64
CA SER A 276 -24.89 -5.63 2.28
C SER A 276 -23.93 -4.84 1.38
N SER A 277 -23.94 -5.19 0.10
CA SER A 277 -23.25 -4.42 -0.95
C SER A 277 -23.74 -2.97 -1.06
N SER A 278 -24.99 -2.68 -0.67
CA SER A 278 -25.51 -1.31 -0.59
C SER A 278 -24.73 -0.43 0.40
N ASP A 279 -24.12 -1.04 1.41
CA ASP A 279 -23.39 -0.32 2.47
C ASP A 279 -21.88 -0.26 2.18
N GLY A 280 -21.49 -0.63 0.95
CA GLY A 280 -20.11 -0.62 0.45
C GLY A 280 -19.32 -1.89 0.71
N TRP A 281 -19.97 -2.98 1.14
CA TRP A 281 -19.29 -4.27 1.37
C TRP A 281 -19.11 -5.05 0.07
N ASN A 282 -17.91 -5.60 -0.13
CA ASN A 282 -17.61 -6.44 -1.28
C ASN A 282 -16.88 -7.73 -0.85
N PRO A 283 -17.55 -8.90 -0.89
CA PRO A 283 -16.92 -10.16 -0.51
C PRO A 283 -15.91 -10.63 -1.57
N LYS A 284 -16.03 -10.17 -2.81
CA LYS A 284 -15.25 -10.63 -3.95
C LYS A 284 -13.98 -9.79 -4.09
N VAL A 285 -12.88 -10.41 -4.51
CA VAL A 285 -11.70 -9.63 -4.93
C VAL A 285 -12.05 -8.77 -6.14
N ASP A 286 -11.39 -7.63 -6.32
CA ASP A 286 -11.62 -6.73 -7.46
C ASP A 286 -11.30 -7.44 -8.79
N GLY A 287 -10.23 -8.24 -8.83
CA GLY A 287 -9.91 -9.06 -9.99
C GLY A 287 -8.69 -9.97 -9.80
N ILE A 288 -8.57 -10.94 -10.71
CA ILE A 288 -7.44 -11.86 -10.80
C ILE A 288 -6.79 -11.63 -12.17
N TYR A 289 -5.58 -11.05 -12.17
CA TYR A 289 -4.89 -10.60 -13.37
C TYR A 289 -3.56 -11.33 -13.52
N VAL A 290 -3.47 -12.29 -14.44
CA VAL A 290 -2.33 -13.22 -14.53
C VAL A 290 -1.78 -13.27 -15.95
N GLY A 291 -0.48 -13.00 -16.08
CA GLY A 291 0.29 -13.19 -17.31
C GLY A 291 -0.31 -12.45 -18.51
N SER A 292 -0.24 -13.08 -19.69
CA SER A 292 -0.84 -12.54 -20.92
C SER A 292 -2.34 -12.79 -21.03
N GLY A 293 -2.90 -13.59 -20.11
CA GLY A 293 -4.28 -14.06 -20.16
C GLY A 293 -4.61 -14.99 -21.33
N THR A 294 -3.63 -15.40 -22.16
CA THR A 294 -3.89 -16.15 -23.41
C THR A 294 -2.81 -17.17 -23.81
N THR A 295 -1.60 -17.16 -23.23
CA THR A 295 -0.46 -17.95 -23.77
C THR A 295 -0.09 -19.23 -23.00
N GLY A 296 -0.94 -19.71 -22.08
CA GLY A 296 -0.69 -20.94 -21.34
C GLY A 296 -1.14 -22.22 -22.07
N SER A 297 -0.33 -23.29 -22.00
CA SER A 297 -0.84 -24.66 -22.09
C SER A 297 -1.92 -24.85 -21.01
N LYS A 298 -3.16 -25.14 -21.45
CA LYS A 298 -4.37 -25.16 -20.61
C LYS A 298 -4.17 -26.00 -19.36
N CYS A 299 -4.31 -25.37 -18.20
CA CYS A 299 -4.83 -26.06 -17.04
C CYS A 299 -6.35 -26.14 -17.17
N ASN A 300 -6.87 -27.35 -17.21
CA ASN A 300 -8.17 -27.76 -17.74
C ASN A 300 -9.48 -27.02 -17.38
N ASP A 301 -9.56 -26.00 -16.50
CA ASP A 301 -10.87 -25.64 -15.90
C ASP A 301 -11.36 -24.18 -16.07
N VAL A 302 -10.53 -23.20 -16.46
CA VAL A 302 -10.98 -21.82 -16.71
C VAL A 302 -10.84 -21.45 -18.20
N ARG A 303 -11.95 -21.55 -18.95
CA ARG A 303 -11.96 -21.37 -20.42
C ARG A 303 -11.44 -20.01 -20.91
N SER A 304 -11.52 -18.96 -20.09
CA SER A 304 -11.13 -17.59 -20.43
C SER A 304 -9.75 -17.18 -19.92
N ALA A 305 -9.03 -18.02 -19.16
CA ALA A 305 -7.75 -17.68 -18.54
C ALA A 305 -6.84 -18.92 -18.42
N PRO A 306 -6.03 -19.24 -19.44
CA PRO A 306 -5.20 -20.46 -19.48
C PRO A 306 -4.04 -20.47 -18.48
N ASP A 307 -3.71 -19.31 -17.90
CA ASP A 307 -2.66 -19.15 -16.90
C ASP A 307 -3.17 -19.33 -15.46
N VAL A 308 -4.47 -19.62 -15.27
CA VAL A 308 -5.08 -19.87 -13.96
C VAL A 308 -5.67 -21.28 -13.92
N CYS A 309 -5.23 -22.06 -12.94
CA CYS A 309 -5.63 -23.45 -12.72
C CYS A 309 -6.39 -23.55 -11.40
N VAL A 310 -7.62 -24.07 -11.44
CA VAL A 310 -8.49 -24.22 -10.26
C VAL A 310 -9.01 -25.64 -10.23
N GLY A 311 -8.90 -26.34 -9.10
CA GLY A 311 -9.50 -27.67 -8.96
C GLY A 311 -9.46 -28.20 -7.53
N GLY A 312 -9.82 -29.47 -7.34
CA GLY A 312 -9.79 -30.13 -6.04
C GLY A 312 -10.72 -29.55 -4.97
N GLY A 313 -11.74 -28.79 -5.36
CA GLY A 313 -12.67 -28.09 -4.44
C GLY A 313 -12.40 -26.60 -4.27
N ALA A 314 -11.31 -26.08 -4.86
CA ALA A 314 -10.95 -24.67 -4.75
C ALA A 314 -11.96 -23.76 -5.46
N ASN A 315 -12.15 -22.55 -4.93
CA ASN A 315 -13.12 -21.59 -5.46
C ASN A 315 -12.50 -20.20 -5.67
N TYR A 316 -13.10 -19.43 -6.58
CA TYR A 316 -12.76 -18.02 -6.74
C TYR A 316 -14.01 -17.17 -6.97
N TYR A 317 -13.98 -15.95 -6.45
CA TYR A 317 -15.04 -14.97 -6.52
C TYR A 317 -14.42 -13.59 -6.79
N ALA A 318 -14.55 -13.12 -8.02
CA ALA A 318 -13.98 -11.84 -8.47
C ALA A 318 -15.06 -10.94 -9.07
N THR A 319 -14.99 -9.64 -8.77
CA THR A 319 -15.93 -8.63 -9.27
C THR A 319 -15.73 -8.39 -10.77
N ASN A 320 -14.48 -8.17 -11.20
CA ASN A 320 -14.13 -7.95 -12.61
C ASN A 320 -13.65 -9.23 -13.32
N GLY A 321 -13.79 -10.39 -12.67
CA GLY A 321 -13.41 -11.69 -13.23
C GLY A 321 -11.90 -11.95 -13.26
N ILE A 322 -11.50 -12.85 -14.17
CA ILE A 322 -10.12 -13.26 -14.41
C ILE A 322 -9.69 -12.73 -15.78
N GLY A 323 -8.51 -12.11 -15.85
CA GLY A 323 -7.97 -11.56 -17.09
C GLY A 323 -6.45 -11.53 -17.14
N ALA A 324 -5.92 -10.91 -18.19
CA ALA A 324 -4.50 -10.65 -18.34
C ALA A 324 -4.00 -9.62 -17.32
N PHE A 325 -2.70 -9.65 -17.03
CA PHE A 325 -2.06 -8.61 -16.25
C PHE A 325 -2.24 -7.23 -16.90
N ALA A 326 -2.81 -6.28 -16.16
CA ALA A 326 -3.34 -5.04 -16.74
C ALA A 326 -2.33 -3.89 -16.86
N TYR A 327 -1.13 -3.99 -16.26
CA TYR A 327 -0.19 -2.86 -16.19
C TYR A 327 0.93 -2.99 -17.23
N GLN A 328 1.15 -1.94 -18.02
CA GLN A 328 2.20 -1.92 -19.05
C GLN A 328 3.62 -1.80 -18.49
N ASN A 329 3.77 -1.14 -17.33
CA ASN A 329 5.06 -0.97 -16.64
C ASN A 329 4.92 -1.41 -15.18
N PRO A 330 4.86 -2.72 -14.91
CA PRO A 330 4.75 -3.22 -13.55
C PRO A 330 5.94 -2.79 -12.67
N PRO A 331 5.71 -2.37 -11.42
CA PRO A 331 6.79 -2.14 -10.46
C PRO A 331 7.63 -3.41 -10.25
N PRO A 332 8.96 -3.41 -10.50
CA PRO A 332 9.79 -4.57 -10.19
C PRO A 332 9.90 -4.74 -8.67
N ILE A 333 10.13 -5.98 -8.21
CA ILE A 333 10.50 -6.21 -6.81
C ILE A 333 11.89 -5.60 -6.58
N PRO A 334 12.06 -4.71 -5.58
CA PRO A 334 13.31 -4.04 -5.35
C PRO A 334 14.39 -5.02 -4.87
N SER A 335 15.64 -4.69 -5.15
CA SER A 335 16.81 -5.34 -4.57
C SER A 335 17.79 -4.28 -4.10
N LEU A 336 18.43 -4.54 -2.96
CA LEU A 336 19.38 -3.60 -2.35
C LEU A 336 20.48 -3.18 -3.34
N ASP A 337 21.02 -4.13 -4.11
CA ASP A 337 22.21 -3.91 -4.94
C ASP A 337 21.94 -3.57 -6.41
N HIS A 338 20.70 -3.70 -6.89
CA HIS A 338 20.39 -3.43 -8.31
C HIS A 338 19.29 -2.39 -8.52
N THR A 339 18.42 -2.16 -7.55
CA THR A 339 17.40 -1.12 -7.69
C THR A 339 18.08 0.24 -7.58
N PRO A 340 17.95 1.12 -8.59
CA PRO A 340 18.49 2.46 -8.48
C PRO A 340 17.68 3.28 -7.48
N CYS A 341 18.30 4.28 -6.88
CA CYS A 341 17.63 5.19 -5.97
C CYS A 341 16.83 6.26 -6.72
N LYS A 342 15.64 6.61 -6.23
CA LYS A 342 14.75 7.61 -6.83
C LYS A 342 15.38 9.00 -6.88
N ALA A 343 15.99 9.45 -5.79
CA ALA A 343 16.61 10.78 -5.72
C ALA A 343 17.93 10.89 -6.49
N ASP A 344 18.66 9.78 -6.63
CA ASP A 344 19.95 9.72 -7.31
C ASP A 344 20.10 8.37 -8.03
N PRO A 345 19.70 8.28 -9.30
CA PRO A 345 19.74 7.02 -10.06
C PRO A 345 21.15 6.43 -10.26
N SER A 346 22.22 7.17 -9.94
CA SER A 346 23.60 6.66 -9.98
C SER A 346 23.93 5.76 -8.78
N LYS A 347 23.10 5.80 -7.73
CA LYS A 347 23.25 4.99 -6.52
C LYS A 347 22.26 3.85 -6.49
N THR A 348 22.65 2.74 -5.86
CA THR A 348 21.73 1.65 -5.54
C THR A 348 20.84 2.02 -4.35
N TRP A 349 19.74 1.29 -4.18
CA TRP A 349 18.85 1.47 -3.04
C TRP A 349 19.57 1.24 -1.71
N ARG A 350 20.48 0.26 -1.65
CA ARG A 350 21.40 0.06 -0.52
C ARG A 350 22.16 1.33 -0.19
N GLN A 351 22.82 1.94 -1.18
CA GLN A 351 23.62 3.15 -0.97
C GLN A 351 22.76 4.33 -0.50
N CYS A 352 21.51 4.44 -0.96
CA CYS A 352 20.59 5.45 -0.46
C CYS A 352 20.15 5.20 0.99
N LEU A 353 19.84 3.96 1.37
CA LEU A 353 19.54 3.63 2.76
C LEU A 353 20.74 3.86 3.69
N GLN A 354 21.94 3.54 3.22
CA GLN A 354 23.19 3.81 3.95
C GLN A 354 23.43 5.31 4.12
N SER A 355 23.17 6.10 3.08
CA SER A 355 23.22 7.57 3.14
C SER A 355 22.20 8.11 4.13
N GLU A 356 20.97 7.60 4.10
CA GLU A 356 19.90 7.96 5.03
C GLU A 356 20.29 7.64 6.48
N ALA A 357 20.83 6.44 6.73
CA ALA A 357 21.33 6.05 8.05
C ALA A 357 22.49 6.93 8.53
N SER A 358 23.40 7.33 7.65
CA SER A 358 24.52 8.21 8.01
C SER A 358 24.09 9.66 8.26
N THR A 359 23.05 10.13 7.57
CA THR A 359 22.60 11.53 7.62
C THR A 359 21.54 11.72 8.70
N ASN A 360 20.58 10.82 8.78
CA ASN A 360 19.37 10.89 9.60
C ASN A 360 19.22 9.64 10.47
N GLY A 361 20.32 9.17 11.07
CA GLY A 361 20.32 7.90 11.77
C GLY A 361 21.62 7.56 12.46
N VAL A 362 21.87 6.26 12.63
CA VAL A 362 23.13 5.72 13.14
C VAL A 362 23.53 4.47 12.36
N VAL A 363 24.84 4.29 12.17
CA VAL A 363 25.43 3.09 11.55
C VAL A 363 26.22 2.32 12.61
N LEU A 364 25.93 1.03 12.73
CA LEU A 364 26.51 0.09 13.68
C LEU A 364 27.16 -1.04 12.88
N VAL A 365 28.47 -1.24 13.06
CA VAL A 365 29.26 -2.18 12.27
C VAL A 365 29.91 -3.19 13.19
N LYS A 366 29.66 -4.49 12.95
CA LYS A 366 30.22 -5.57 13.76
C LYS A 366 31.74 -5.54 13.71
N GLY A 367 32.36 -5.62 14.90
CA GLY A 367 33.82 -5.58 15.05
C GLY A 367 34.44 -4.17 15.01
N GLN A 368 33.64 -3.11 14.84
CA GLN A 368 34.08 -1.73 15.02
C GLN A 368 33.66 -1.20 16.40
N SER A 369 34.37 -0.19 16.90
CA SER A 369 33.97 0.51 18.13
C SER A 369 32.60 1.16 17.92
N LEU A 370 31.67 0.91 18.85
CA LEU A 370 30.38 1.57 18.84
C LEU A 370 30.55 3.10 18.99
N PRO A 371 29.63 3.91 18.45
CA PRO A 371 29.64 5.34 18.72
C PRO A 371 29.59 5.62 20.23
N PRO A 372 30.21 6.72 20.72
CA PRO A 372 30.21 7.04 22.14
C PRO A 372 28.79 7.09 22.73
N GLY A 373 28.60 6.41 23.86
CA GLY A 373 27.30 6.33 24.54
C GLY A 373 26.36 5.24 24.03
N CYS A 374 26.74 4.50 22.99
CA CYS A 374 25.94 3.38 22.50
C CYS A 374 26.20 2.10 23.30
N THR A 375 25.12 1.41 23.67
CA THR A 375 25.10 0.10 24.31
C THR A 375 24.21 -0.84 23.50
N LEU A 376 24.71 -2.05 23.23
CA LEU A 376 23.98 -3.11 22.56
C LEU A 376 24.06 -4.39 23.40
N ASP A 377 22.95 -5.10 23.53
CA ASP A 377 22.93 -6.49 23.95
C ASP A 377 23.19 -7.38 22.73
N VAL A 378 24.35 -8.02 22.70
CA VAL A 378 24.81 -8.86 21.59
C VAL A 378 25.16 -10.23 22.12
N ASN A 379 24.52 -11.26 21.59
CA ASN A 379 24.79 -12.63 21.99
C ASN A 379 26.12 -13.15 21.39
N ASN A 380 26.53 -14.36 21.79
CA ASN A 380 27.79 -14.97 21.33
C ASN A 380 27.84 -15.26 19.81
N GLN A 381 26.70 -15.26 19.12
CA GLN A 381 26.61 -15.44 17.66
C GLN A 381 26.73 -14.11 16.91
N GLY A 382 26.71 -12.98 17.64
CA GLY A 382 26.72 -11.64 17.07
C GLY A 382 25.34 -11.18 16.60
N THR A 383 24.29 -11.65 17.26
CA THR A 383 22.91 -11.18 17.10
C THR A 383 22.63 -10.10 18.14
N VAL A 384 22.09 -8.96 17.71
CA VAL A 384 21.57 -7.93 18.61
C VAL A 384 20.19 -8.37 19.11
N VAL A 385 20.02 -8.46 20.43
CA VAL A 385 18.84 -9.04 21.05
C VAL A 385 17.97 -7.95 21.68
N PHE A 386 16.78 -7.74 21.13
CA PHE A 386 15.72 -6.96 21.76
C PHE A 386 14.95 -7.88 22.72
N GLY A 387 15.46 -8.00 23.94
CA GLY A 387 14.93 -8.87 25.00
C GLY A 387 14.73 -8.12 26.30
N GLN A 388 15.25 -8.65 27.41
CA GLN A 388 15.05 -8.06 28.73
C GLN A 388 16.09 -6.98 29.10
N THR A 389 17.08 -6.75 28.23
CA THR A 389 18.20 -5.83 28.49
C THR A 389 17.97 -4.49 27.79
N ASN A 390 18.10 -3.40 28.54
CA ASN A 390 18.04 -2.05 27.97
C ASN A 390 19.25 -1.81 27.07
N MET A 391 19.01 -1.26 25.89
CA MET A 391 20.04 -0.86 24.92
C MET A 391 19.70 0.52 24.37
N SER A 392 20.72 1.30 24.04
CA SER A 392 20.52 2.64 23.51
C SER A 392 21.67 2.98 22.60
N CYS A 393 21.36 3.60 21.47
CA CYS A 393 22.37 4.22 20.64
C CYS A 393 21.81 5.50 20.04
N LEU A 394 21.88 6.57 20.83
CA LEU A 394 21.45 7.90 20.43
C LEU A 394 22.67 8.78 20.18
N VAL A 395 22.82 9.23 18.92
CA VAL A 395 23.88 10.16 18.51
C VAL A 395 23.21 11.41 17.96
N GLY A 396 23.33 12.54 18.67
CA GLY A 396 22.74 13.82 18.25
C GLY A 396 21.21 13.77 18.05
N GLY A 397 20.50 12.96 18.86
CA GLY A 397 19.04 12.78 18.77
C GLY A 397 18.57 11.81 17.68
N LYS A 398 19.49 11.09 17.03
CA LYS A 398 19.22 10.08 15.99
C LYS A 398 19.64 8.69 16.49
N GLY A 399 19.04 7.63 15.96
CA GLY A 399 19.35 6.25 16.34
C GLY A 399 18.18 5.58 17.05
N PHE A 400 18.40 4.92 18.19
CA PHE A 400 17.31 4.28 18.91
C PHE A 400 17.53 4.17 20.41
N THR A 401 16.43 3.98 21.14
CA THR A 401 16.41 3.53 22.54
C THR A 401 15.51 2.33 22.67
N TYR A 402 15.93 1.38 23.48
CA TYR A 402 15.13 0.23 23.87
C TYR A 402 15.15 0.08 25.38
N THR A 403 13.98 0.04 25.99
CA THR A 403 13.82 -0.18 27.43
C THR A 403 12.85 -1.32 27.68
N TYR A 404 13.17 -2.21 28.61
CA TYR A 404 12.31 -3.30 29.03
C TYR A 404 11.71 -3.02 30.40
N ASP A 405 10.40 -3.21 30.52
CA ASP A 405 9.68 -3.21 31.80
C ASP A 405 9.36 -4.64 32.20
N SER A 406 10.02 -5.12 33.26
CA SER A 406 9.84 -6.46 33.81
C SER A 406 8.47 -6.71 34.43
N VAL A 407 7.72 -5.67 34.79
CA VAL A 407 6.38 -5.81 35.38
C VAL A 407 5.35 -6.08 34.29
N THR A 408 5.41 -5.30 33.20
CA THR A 408 4.46 -5.44 32.09
C THR A 408 4.93 -6.43 31.01
N LYS A 409 6.19 -6.88 31.08
CA LYS A 409 6.87 -7.69 30.05
C LYS A 409 6.86 -7.03 28.67
N LYS A 410 6.98 -5.69 28.66
CA LYS A 410 6.96 -4.87 27.44
C LYS A 410 8.33 -4.27 27.19
N GLY A 411 8.79 -4.38 25.95
CA GLY A 411 9.92 -3.65 25.43
C GLY A 411 9.43 -2.41 24.70
N GLN A 412 9.97 -1.24 25.00
CA GLN A 412 9.68 0.00 24.28
C GLN A 412 10.85 0.31 23.35
N LEU A 413 10.65 0.22 22.04
CA LEU A 413 11.61 0.56 21.00
C LEU A 413 11.28 1.91 20.36
N THR A 414 12.01 2.96 20.72
CA THR A 414 11.87 4.25 20.05
C THR A 414 12.99 4.40 19.04
N VAL A 415 12.64 4.62 17.76
CA VAL A 415 13.63 4.77 16.68
C VAL A 415 13.51 6.16 16.08
N TYR A 416 14.64 6.82 15.87
CA TYR A 416 14.76 8.15 15.31
C TYR A 416 15.52 8.07 13.98
N GLY A 417 14.75 8.00 12.89
CA GLY A 417 15.27 7.92 11.53
C GLY A 417 15.66 6.50 11.12
N THR A 418 16.85 6.29 10.55
CA THR A 418 17.28 4.97 10.05
C THR A 418 18.45 4.40 10.85
N VAL A 419 18.31 3.20 11.41
CA VAL A 419 19.40 2.50 12.09
C VAL A 419 19.92 1.40 11.20
N ASN A 420 21.19 1.46 10.83
CA ASN A 420 21.85 0.46 10.00
C ASN A 420 22.74 -0.46 10.83
N PHE A 421 22.38 -1.73 10.92
CA PHE A 421 23.14 -2.81 11.52
C PHE A 421 23.88 -3.59 10.42
N ARG A 422 25.20 -3.46 10.35
CA ARG A 422 26.06 -4.18 9.41
C ARG A 422 26.81 -5.31 10.09
N GLY A 423 26.66 -6.51 9.56
CA GLY A 423 27.29 -7.72 10.07
C GLY A 423 26.59 -8.35 11.28
N TYR A 424 25.50 -7.74 11.75
CA TYR A 424 24.66 -8.27 12.83
C TYR A 424 23.43 -8.98 12.27
N ASP A 425 22.92 -9.96 13.01
CA ASP A 425 21.53 -10.38 12.93
C ASP A 425 20.73 -9.64 14.02
N LEU A 426 19.41 -9.51 13.86
CA LEU A 426 18.53 -9.00 14.92
C LEU A 426 17.58 -10.09 15.41
N GLU A 427 17.29 -10.11 16.70
CA GLU A 427 16.31 -11.00 17.31
C GLU A 427 15.42 -10.22 18.29
N PHE A 428 14.10 -10.32 18.12
CA PHE A 428 13.09 -9.77 19.03
C PHE A 428 12.51 -10.93 19.83
N LYS A 429 12.84 -11.05 21.11
CA LYS A 429 12.57 -12.26 21.91
C LYS A 429 11.08 -12.51 22.14
N GLU A 430 10.72 -13.80 22.19
CA GLU A 430 9.36 -14.33 22.34
C GLU A 430 8.59 -13.73 23.53
N ASP A 431 9.28 -13.57 24.67
CA ASP A 431 8.68 -13.15 25.93
C ASP A 431 8.48 -11.63 26.06
N VAL A 432 8.77 -10.87 24.99
CA VAL A 432 8.67 -9.42 24.99
C VAL A 432 7.74 -8.93 23.89
N VAL A 433 6.71 -8.18 24.31
CA VAL A 433 5.92 -7.35 23.38
C VAL A 433 6.72 -6.09 23.11
N VAL A 434 7.27 -5.96 21.91
CA VAL A 434 8.01 -4.76 21.51
C VAL A 434 7.06 -3.73 20.91
N ARG A 435 6.94 -2.60 21.60
CA ARG A 435 6.17 -1.42 21.19
C ARG A 435 7.07 -0.40 20.54
N TYR A 436 6.80 -0.05 19.28
CA TYR A 436 7.60 0.92 18.56
C TYR A 436 6.93 2.29 18.38
N THR A 437 7.74 3.34 18.32
CA THR A 437 7.29 4.71 18.04
C THR A 437 8.08 5.37 16.92
N ASN A 438 7.47 6.40 16.34
CA ASN A 438 7.92 7.19 15.19
C ASN A 438 7.83 6.48 13.84
N LYS A 439 8.20 7.22 12.81
CA LYS A 439 8.37 6.78 11.43
C LYS A 439 9.86 6.51 11.18
N ALA A 440 10.25 5.24 11.11
CA ALA A 440 11.65 4.84 11.17
C ALA A 440 11.94 3.53 10.41
N THR A 441 13.23 3.28 10.16
CA THR A 441 13.69 2.07 9.45
C THR A 441 14.84 1.39 10.18
N LEU A 442 14.75 0.07 10.37
CA LEU A 442 15.87 -0.79 10.73
C LEU A 442 16.41 -1.44 9.46
N LEU A 443 17.63 -1.11 9.08
CA LEU A 443 18.36 -1.73 7.98
C LEU A 443 19.33 -2.76 8.56
N VAL A 444 19.24 -4.01 8.12
CA VAL A 444 20.06 -5.12 8.59
C VAL A 444 20.79 -5.73 7.40
N GLU A 445 22.08 -5.44 7.32
CA GLU A 445 22.95 -5.83 6.23
C GLU A 445 23.99 -6.84 6.71
N SER A 446 24.41 -7.70 5.80
CA SER A 446 25.57 -8.56 5.99
C SER A 446 26.87 -7.75 5.94
N GLN A 447 27.90 -8.29 6.59
CA GLN A 447 29.28 -7.83 6.43
C GLN A 447 30.17 -9.07 6.23
N GLY A 448 30.65 -9.25 5.00
CA GLY A 448 31.24 -10.52 4.59
C GLY A 448 30.19 -11.64 4.67
N SER A 449 30.50 -12.73 5.38
CA SER A 449 29.56 -13.85 5.59
C SER A 449 28.61 -13.67 6.77
N SER A 450 28.84 -12.69 7.65
CA SER A 450 28.12 -12.52 8.93
C SER A 450 26.89 -11.62 8.81
N GLY A 451 25.88 -11.91 9.62
CA GLY A 451 24.70 -11.06 9.81
C GLY A 451 23.73 -11.04 8.62
N GLY A 452 22.78 -10.11 8.69
CA GLY A 452 21.82 -9.83 7.62
C GLY A 452 20.48 -10.55 7.74
N ASN A 453 20.17 -11.20 8.86
CA ASN A 453 18.86 -11.80 9.13
C ASN A 453 18.13 -11.10 10.28
N VAL A 454 16.80 -11.23 10.30
CA VAL A 454 15.96 -10.79 11.41
C VAL A 454 15.02 -11.91 11.82
N THR A 455 14.97 -12.19 13.12
CA THR A 455 14.00 -13.09 13.73
C THR A 455 13.07 -12.27 14.63
N LEU A 456 11.78 -12.31 14.32
CA LEU A 456 10.71 -11.80 15.16
C LEU A 456 10.13 -12.99 15.90
N ASP A 457 10.47 -13.14 17.17
CA ASP A 457 10.00 -14.23 18.02
C ASP A 457 8.81 -13.76 18.87
N GLY A 458 8.88 -12.55 19.42
CA GLY A 458 7.77 -11.89 20.13
C GLY A 458 6.86 -11.03 19.24
N ASP A 459 5.86 -10.41 19.87
CA ASP A 459 5.00 -9.43 19.19
C ASP A 459 5.76 -8.14 18.87
N LEU A 460 5.48 -7.55 17.71
CA LEU A 460 6.03 -6.25 17.30
C LEU A 460 4.87 -5.33 16.90
N LEU A 461 4.52 -4.39 17.76
CA LEU A 461 3.32 -3.58 17.62
C LEU A 461 3.70 -2.09 17.72
N PRO A 462 2.96 -1.17 17.09
CA PRO A 462 3.15 0.25 17.36
C PRO A 462 2.66 0.58 18.78
N GLU A 463 3.18 1.66 19.36
CA GLU A 463 2.71 2.18 20.64
C GLU A 463 1.43 3.02 20.48
N ARG A 464 1.38 3.86 19.44
CA ARG A 464 0.17 4.57 19.01
C ARG A 464 -0.36 3.89 17.74
N SER A 465 -1.00 4.63 16.86
CA SER A 465 -1.71 4.08 15.70
C SER A 465 -0.82 3.84 14.47
N PHE A 466 -0.90 2.63 13.89
CA PHE A 466 -0.33 2.29 12.59
C PHE A 466 -1.38 2.36 11.45
N PRO A 467 -1.03 2.92 10.27
CA PRO A 467 0.25 3.52 9.90
C PRO A 467 0.22 5.07 9.93
N ASP A 468 -0.77 5.71 10.56
CA ASP A 468 -0.90 7.17 10.51
C ASP A 468 0.01 7.93 11.48
N GLN A 469 0.43 7.29 12.59
CA GLN A 469 1.31 7.91 13.60
C GLN A 469 2.67 7.22 13.72
N ASP A 470 2.67 5.91 13.96
CA ASP A 470 3.88 5.10 14.15
C ASP A 470 4.01 4.10 13.00
N VAL A 471 5.20 4.05 12.38
CA VAL A 471 5.49 3.18 11.23
C VAL A 471 6.94 2.71 11.31
N LEU A 472 7.13 1.40 11.53
CA LEU A 472 8.44 0.77 11.50
C LEU A 472 8.64 0.00 10.19
N GLY A 473 9.68 0.38 9.45
CA GLY A 473 10.22 -0.39 8.35
C GLY A 473 11.33 -1.31 8.82
N ILE A 474 11.34 -2.57 8.36
CA ILE A 474 12.48 -3.48 8.55
C ILE A 474 12.97 -3.91 7.18
N VAL A 475 14.20 -3.55 6.84
CA VAL A 475 14.89 -3.89 5.59
C VAL A 475 15.99 -4.89 5.92
N VAL A 476 15.83 -6.13 5.46
CA VAL A 476 16.74 -7.24 5.76
C VAL A 476 17.40 -7.72 4.48
N GLU A 477 18.71 -7.84 4.47
CA GLU A 477 19.44 -8.31 3.27
C GLU A 477 19.15 -9.78 2.94
N LYS A 478 19.13 -10.65 3.96
CA LYS A 478 18.87 -12.09 3.82
C LYS A 478 17.43 -12.40 4.18
N ASN A 479 17.19 -13.06 5.31
CA ASN A 479 15.87 -13.61 5.64
C ASN A 479 15.21 -12.89 6.81
N LEU A 480 13.90 -12.70 6.70
CA LEU A 480 13.03 -12.32 7.80
C LEU A 480 12.25 -13.55 8.26
N THR A 481 12.25 -13.85 9.55
CA THR A 481 11.52 -14.99 10.11
C THR A 481 10.57 -14.53 11.23
N THR A 482 9.30 -14.92 11.17
CA THR A 482 8.41 -14.94 12.34
C THR A 482 8.32 -16.38 12.85
N THR A 483 8.24 -16.57 14.16
CA THR A 483 8.33 -17.92 14.76
C THR A 483 6.97 -18.52 15.14
N GLY A 484 5.91 -17.71 15.18
CA GLY A 484 4.57 -18.19 15.43
C GLY A 484 4.16 -18.29 16.90
N ASP A 485 5.01 -17.82 17.83
CA ASP A 485 4.86 -17.94 19.29
C ASP A 485 4.64 -19.41 19.71
N THR A 486 5.75 -20.08 20.01
CA THR A 486 5.79 -21.52 20.30
C THR A 486 5.86 -21.83 21.80
N GLN A 487 6.22 -20.87 22.67
CA GLN A 487 6.28 -21.04 24.13
C GLN A 487 6.09 -19.72 24.92
N ASN A 488 5.41 -19.83 26.08
CA ASN A 488 5.41 -18.90 27.23
C ASN A 488 4.19 -18.02 27.52
N VAL A 489 2.98 -18.59 27.46
CA VAL A 489 1.99 -18.34 28.52
C VAL A 489 1.47 -19.69 29.00
N SER A 490 1.38 -19.92 30.31
CA SER A 490 0.71 -21.12 30.85
C SER A 490 -0.74 -21.14 30.34
N GLY A 491 -1.04 -21.95 29.33
CA GLY A 491 -2.30 -21.92 28.59
C GLY A 491 -2.16 -22.36 27.13
N ALA A 492 -3.18 -22.07 26.31
CA ALA A 492 -3.15 -22.33 24.86
C ALA A 492 -2.12 -21.42 24.16
N PRO A 493 -1.43 -21.91 23.11
CA PRO A 493 -0.47 -21.11 22.34
C PRO A 493 -1.15 -19.83 21.84
N GLN A 494 -0.49 -18.69 22.06
CA GLN A 494 -1.00 -17.39 21.66
C GLN A 494 -0.54 -17.07 20.25
N LYS A 495 -1.37 -16.41 19.44
CA LYS A 495 -1.03 -16.04 18.06
C LYS A 495 -0.05 -14.87 18.07
N GLN A 496 1.13 -15.02 17.49
CA GLN A 496 2.11 -13.93 17.36
C GLN A 496 1.56 -12.84 16.43
N VAL A 497 1.71 -11.56 16.79
CA VAL A 497 1.31 -10.44 15.93
C VAL A 497 2.45 -9.46 15.70
N VAL A 498 2.75 -9.21 14.43
CA VAL A 498 3.75 -8.23 14.01
C VAL A 498 3.13 -7.22 13.04
N MET A 499 3.45 -5.93 13.21
CA MET A 499 2.94 -4.85 12.35
C MET A 499 4.07 -3.98 11.83
N GLY A 500 4.08 -3.72 10.54
CA GLY A 500 5.10 -2.87 9.93
C GLY A 500 5.18 -2.99 8.41
N LEU A 501 6.24 -2.41 7.85
CA LEU A 501 6.62 -2.61 6.46
C LEU A 501 7.90 -3.45 6.40
N PHE A 502 7.80 -4.64 5.82
CA PHE A 502 8.87 -5.63 5.88
C PHE A 502 9.46 -5.85 4.50
N TYR A 503 10.78 -5.79 4.38
CA TYR A 503 11.53 -6.19 3.20
C TYR A 503 12.55 -7.29 3.56
N ALA A 504 12.56 -8.37 2.79
CA ALA A 504 13.57 -9.42 2.86
C ALA A 504 14.20 -9.66 1.48
N GLY A 505 15.51 -9.41 1.34
CA GLY A 505 16.24 -9.62 0.09
C GLY A 505 16.36 -11.10 -0.32
N GLY A 506 16.19 -12.01 0.64
CA GLY A 506 16.00 -13.44 0.45
C GLY A 506 14.54 -13.83 0.71
N ARG A 507 14.29 -14.57 1.78
CA ARG A 507 12.97 -15.14 2.13
C ARG A 507 12.30 -14.38 3.27
N ALA A 508 10.99 -14.24 3.16
CA ALA A 508 10.13 -13.99 4.32
C ALA A 508 9.51 -15.32 4.76
N ILE A 509 9.91 -15.81 5.93
CA ILE A 509 9.44 -17.06 6.52
C ILE A 509 8.45 -16.70 7.62
N ILE A 510 7.17 -16.85 7.35
CA ILE A 510 6.11 -16.55 8.30
C ILE A 510 5.63 -17.86 8.90
N GLN A 511 6.05 -18.21 10.11
CA GLN A 511 5.63 -19.50 10.68
C GLN A 511 4.15 -19.51 11.08
N GLN A 512 3.61 -20.71 11.23
CA GLN A 512 2.22 -20.95 11.62
C GLN A 512 1.89 -20.22 12.91
N ASN A 513 0.63 -19.81 13.08
CA ASN A 513 0.21 -19.04 14.26
C ASN A 513 0.83 -17.62 14.35
N SER A 514 1.41 -17.11 13.26
CA SER A 514 1.72 -15.68 13.10
C SER A 514 0.61 -14.93 12.34
N THR A 515 0.44 -13.66 12.71
CA THR A 515 -0.27 -12.63 11.95
C THR A 515 0.65 -11.48 11.64
N VAL A 516 0.73 -11.07 10.37
CA VAL A 516 1.48 -9.90 9.92
C VAL A 516 0.51 -8.84 9.42
N PHE A 517 0.51 -7.65 10.01
CA PHE A 517 -0.21 -6.48 9.49
C PHE A 517 0.74 -5.52 8.75
N GLY A 518 0.35 -5.11 7.55
CA GLY A 518 1.10 -4.19 6.71
C GLY A 518 1.44 -4.82 5.36
N THR A 519 2.72 -4.75 4.98
CA THR A 519 3.18 -5.28 3.68
C THR A 519 4.48 -6.06 3.86
N ILE A 520 4.54 -7.24 3.23
CA ILE A 520 5.76 -8.03 3.08
C ILE A 520 6.25 -7.90 1.63
N ILE A 521 7.50 -7.50 1.47
CA ILE A 521 8.22 -7.48 0.20
C ILE A 521 9.38 -8.47 0.28
N ALA A 522 9.36 -9.55 -0.50
CA ALA A 522 10.42 -10.55 -0.47
C ALA A 522 10.61 -11.23 -1.81
N LYS A 523 11.76 -11.87 -2.05
CA LYS A 523 11.89 -12.74 -3.23
C LYS A 523 10.97 -13.95 -3.11
N GLU A 524 10.90 -14.57 -1.94
CA GLU A 524 10.04 -15.73 -1.70
C GLU A 524 9.34 -15.58 -0.35
N VAL A 525 8.07 -15.99 -0.27
CA VAL A 525 7.27 -16.00 0.95
C VAL A 525 6.88 -17.44 1.29
N CYS A 526 7.28 -17.90 2.47
CA CYS A 526 7.05 -19.28 2.90
C CYS A 526 6.43 -19.34 4.28
N THR A 527 5.62 -20.37 4.55
CA THR A 527 5.05 -20.57 5.89
C THR A 527 5.93 -21.40 6.84
N SER A 528 7.11 -21.80 6.39
CA SER A 528 8.06 -22.65 7.12
C SER A 528 9.45 -22.53 6.51
N SER A 529 10.50 -22.90 7.26
CA SER A 529 11.89 -22.77 6.83
C SER A 529 12.26 -23.60 5.60
N ASN A 530 11.56 -24.73 5.39
CA ASN A 530 11.69 -25.59 4.23
C ASN A 530 10.60 -25.34 3.15
N CYS A 531 9.77 -24.31 3.33
CA CYS A 531 8.68 -23.95 2.42
C CYS A 531 7.69 -25.10 2.16
N THR A 532 7.46 -25.95 3.16
CA THR A 532 6.42 -26.99 3.15
C THR A 532 5.19 -26.54 3.93
N ALA A 533 3.96 -26.88 3.50
CA ALA A 533 2.81 -26.69 4.38
C ALA A 533 2.89 -27.66 5.56
N GLY A 534 2.79 -27.11 6.76
CA GLY A 534 2.30 -27.84 7.92
C GLY A 534 0.78 -27.72 8.05
N SER A 535 0.24 -28.00 9.24
CA SER A 535 -1.21 -28.05 9.51
C SER A 535 -1.87 -26.73 9.94
N GLY A 536 -1.12 -25.73 10.43
CA GLY A 536 -1.65 -24.41 10.82
C GLY A 536 -1.65 -23.37 9.69
N ASN A 537 -2.44 -22.30 9.88
CA ASN A 537 -2.55 -21.17 8.96
C ASN A 537 -1.74 -19.96 9.45
N VAL A 538 -1.26 -19.15 8.50
CA VAL A 538 -0.70 -17.82 8.75
C VAL A 538 -1.65 -16.75 8.24
N ASN A 539 -1.68 -15.60 8.90
CA ASN A 539 -2.49 -14.46 8.45
C ASN A 539 -1.58 -13.32 7.99
N ILE A 540 -1.82 -12.78 6.80
CA ILE A 540 -1.11 -11.60 6.29
C ILE A 540 -2.16 -10.59 5.86
N VAL A 541 -2.19 -9.44 6.53
CA VAL A 541 -3.27 -8.46 6.45
C VAL A 541 -2.72 -7.15 5.91
N GLN A 542 -3.22 -6.76 4.74
CA GLN A 542 -2.95 -5.43 4.20
C GLN A 542 -3.54 -4.37 5.12
N VAL A 543 -2.77 -3.31 5.39
CA VAL A 543 -3.28 -2.10 6.07
C VAL A 543 -3.34 -0.97 5.05
N PRO A 544 -4.54 -0.60 4.54
CA PRO A 544 -4.68 0.46 3.57
C PRO A 544 -4.11 1.78 4.08
N GLY A 545 -3.48 2.55 3.18
CA GLY A 545 -2.90 3.84 3.50
C GLY A 545 -1.43 3.78 3.94
N LEU A 546 -0.89 2.60 4.26
CA LEU A 546 0.54 2.42 4.52
C LEU A 546 1.40 2.94 3.36
N GLU A 547 0.93 2.77 2.13
CA GLU A 547 1.59 3.25 0.91
C GLU A 547 1.80 4.77 0.85
N PHE A 548 1.09 5.54 1.69
CA PHE A 548 1.19 7.00 1.75
C PHE A 548 2.02 7.52 2.92
N ASN A 549 2.33 6.69 3.92
CA ASN A 549 3.19 7.06 5.06
C ASN A 549 4.41 6.13 5.21
N LEU A 550 5.11 5.89 4.10
CA LEU A 550 6.23 4.95 4.02
C LEU A 550 7.41 5.35 4.93
N PRO A 551 8.00 4.41 5.70
CA PRO A 551 9.17 4.68 6.52
C PRO A 551 10.39 5.11 5.66
N PRO A 552 11.38 5.83 6.25
CA PRO A 552 12.47 6.42 5.49
C PRO A 552 13.23 5.37 4.66
N GLY A 553 13.54 5.73 3.40
CA GLY A 553 14.25 4.85 2.48
C GLY A 553 13.36 3.97 1.61
N PHE A 554 12.15 3.59 2.04
CA PHE A 554 11.20 2.91 1.15
C PHE A 554 10.63 3.86 0.08
N ASN A 555 10.47 5.14 0.42
CA ASN A 555 10.12 6.21 -0.52
C ASN A 555 11.18 6.47 -1.61
N GLN A 556 12.38 5.90 -1.46
CA GLN A 556 13.48 6.01 -2.43
C GLN A 556 13.45 4.94 -3.52
N ILE A 557 12.48 4.01 -3.51
CA ILE A 557 12.32 3.04 -4.60
C ILE A 557 11.60 3.71 -5.78
N PRO A 558 12.23 3.79 -6.97
CA PRO A 558 11.61 4.37 -8.15
C PRO A 558 10.51 3.45 -8.71
N ASN A 559 9.51 4.05 -9.35
CA ASN A 559 8.40 3.32 -10.01
C ASN A 559 7.70 2.29 -9.09
N ALA A 560 7.71 2.51 -7.78
CA ALA A 560 7.08 1.62 -6.82
C ALA A 560 5.54 1.63 -6.89
N THR A 561 4.95 2.65 -7.52
CA THR A 561 3.51 2.86 -7.65
C THR A 561 3.12 3.28 -9.07
N SER A 562 1.91 2.91 -9.46
CA SER A 562 1.22 3.31 -10.68
C SER A 562 -0.03 4.10 -10.30
N ALA A 563 -0.10 5.34 -10.78
CA ALA A 563 -1.22 6.23 -10.55
C ALA A 563 -2.17 6.23 -11.76
N PHE A 564 -3.47 6.19 -11.49
CA PHE A 564 -4.55 6.21 -12.47
C PHE A 564 -5.59 7.26 -12.08
N PHE A 565 -6.02 8.04 -13.06
CA PHE A 565 -7.16 8.95 -12.96
C PHE A 565 -7.91 8.90 -14.28
N GLY A 566 -9.12 8.32 -14.28
CA GLY A 566 -9.90 8.13 -15.51
C GLY A 566 -11.38 8.39 -15.27
N GLN A 567 -12.02 9.10 -16.21
CA GLN A 567 -13.47 9.29 -16.18
C GLN A 567 -14.17 8.02 -16.66
N LEU A 568 -15.14 7.54 -15.89
CA LEU A 568 -15.93 6.36 -16.23
C LEU A 568 -17.26 6.73 -16.84
N THR A 569 -17.98 7.66 -16.21
CA THR A 569 -19.29 8.10 -16.66
C THR A 569 -19.41 9.61 -16.57
N TYR A 570 -20.24 10.15 -17.44
CA TYR A 570 -20.68 11.53 -17.44
C TYR A 570 -22.14 11.56 -17.83
N GLU A 571 -22.95 12.26 -17.05
CA GLU A 571 -24.39 12.35 -17.24
C GLU A 571 -24.86 13.79 -17.03
N ARG A 572 -25.82 14.24 -17.86
CA ARG A 572 -26.52 15.51 -17.70
C ARG A 572 -28.04 15.29 -17.70
N ARG A 573 -28.75 15.98 -16.81
CA ARG A 573 -30.21 15.91 -16.68
C ARG A 573 -30.82 17.29 -16.45
#